data_AF-A0A087UA39-F1
#
_entry.id   AF-A0A087UA39-F1
#
_cell.length_a   1.000
_cell.length_b   1.000
_cell.length_c   1.000
_cell.angle_alpha   90.00
_cell.angle_beta   90.00
_cell.angle_gamma   90.00
#
_symmetry.space_group_name_H-M   'P 1'
#
loop_
_entity.id
_entity.type
_entity.pdbx_description
1 polymer ?
#
loop_
_entity_poly.entity_id
_entity_poly.type
_entity_poly.pdbx_seq_one_letter_code
_entity_poly.pdbx_strand_id
1 'polypeptide(L)' 'MEFLNLTLDQSDPEMYKVIMKKKSQPRGGLNLISSKNFTSLRVLWAQSACLINKFCEGYLGKNICHHEVLKSC' A
#
# COMPACT_ATOMS: atom_id res chain seq x y z
N MET A 1 -13.61 -15.18 9.56
CA MET A 1 -12.83 -14.70 8.40
C MET A 1 -13.42 -13.46 7.74
N GLU A 2 -14.72 -13.18 7.89
CA GLU A 2 -15.38 -12.00 7.30
C GLU A 2 -14.69 -10.66 7.58
N PHE A 3 -14.12 -10.48 8.79
CA PHE A 3 -13.49 -9.23 9.19
C PHE A 3 -12.30 -8.80 8.30
N LEU A 4 -11.53 -9.76 7.76
CA LEU A 4 -10.35 -9.44 6.92
C LEU A 4 -10.70 -8.96 5.52
N ASN A 5 -11.93 -9.20 5.06
CA ASN A 5 -12.41 -8.83 3.73
C ASN A 5 -13.31 -7.59 3.76
N LEU A 6 -13.53 -7.00 4.94
CA LEU A 6 -14.27 -5.75 5.06
C LEU A 6 -13.47 -4.62 4.42
N THR A 7 -14.19 -3.73 3.74
CA THR A 7 -13.61 -2.48 3.25
C THR A 7 -13.36 -1.52 4.41
N LEU A 8 -12.40 -0.60 4.26
CA LEU A 8 -12.00 0.29 5.35
C LEU A 8 -13.16 1.16 5.87
N ASP A 9 -14.11 1.55 5.03
CA ASP A 9 -15.32 2.28 5.44
C ASP A 9 -16.27 1.45 6.31
N GLN A 10 -16.27 0.13 6.15
CA GLN A 10 -17.07 -0.80 6.96
C GLN A 10 -16.38 -1.15 8.27
N SER A 11 -15.06 -1.37 8.25
CA SER A 11 -14.28 -1.75 9.44
C SER A 11 -13.92 -0.56 10.33
N ASP A 12 -13.57 0.59 9.73
CA ASP A 12 -13.14 1.80 10.43
C ASP A 12 -13.56 3.08 9.64
N PRO A 13 -14.83 3.51 9.82
CA PRO A 13 -15.37 4.68 9.13
C PRO A 13 -14.71 6.00 9.57
N GLU A 14 -14.09 6.06 10.75
CA GLU A 14 -13.40 7.26 11.22
C GLU A 14 -12.09 7.45 10.44
N MET A 15 -11.28 6.41 10.33
CA MET A 15 -10.05 6.43 9.54
C MET A 15 -10.33 6.71 8.05
N TYR A 16 -11.38 6.08 7.50
CA TYR A 16 -11.79 6.33 6.13
C TYR A 16 -12.10 7.81 5.86
N LYS A 17 -12.82 8.48 6.76
CA LYS A 17 -13.13 9.93 6.64
C LYS A 17 -11.86 10.79 6.63
N VAL A 18 -10.88 10.47 7.47
CA VAL A 18 -9.59 11.20 7.51
C VAL A 18 -8.86 11.08 6.18
N ILE A 19 -8.80 9.88 5.61
CA ILE A 19 -8.14 9.63 4.32
C ILE A 19 -8.87 10.37 3.19
N MET A 20 -10.20 10.30 3.15
CA MET A 20 -10.98 10.98 2.11
C MET A 20 -10.84 12.50 2.18
N LYS A 21 -10.84 13.08 3.39
CA LYS A 21 -10.59 14.51 3.59
C LYS A 21 -9.20 14.93 3.10
N LYS A 22 -8.18 14.06 3.24
CA LYS A 22 -6.83 14.30 2.70
C LYS A 22 -6.78 14.16 1.18
N LYS A 23 -7.43 13.13 0.62
CA LYS A 23 -7.50 12.88 -0.82
C LYS A 23 -8.24 13.99 -1.57
N SER A 24 -9.27 14.59 -0.95
CA SER A 24 -10.04 15.69 -1.52
C SER A 24 -9.35 17.04 -1.43
N GLN A 25 -8.18 17.14 -0.78
CA GLN A 25 -7.43 18.40 -0.76
C GLN A 25 -7.06 18.78 -2.20
N PRO A 26 -7.20 20.07 -2.58
CA PRO A 26 -6.90 20.51 -3.93
C PRO A 26 -5.47 20.14 -4.30
N ARG A 27 -5.31 19.31 -5.34
CA ARG A 27 -3.98 18.95 -5.86
C ARG A 27 -3.25 20.11 -6.54
N GLY A 28 -3.94 21.23 -6.75
CA GLY A 28 -3.38 22.48 -7.28
C GLY A 28 -2.70 23.36 -6.25
N GLY A 29 -2.65 22.96 -4.97
CA GLY A 29 -1.85 23.65 -3.96
C GLY A 29 -0.35 23.48 -4.22
N LEU A 30 0.41 24.56 -4.18
CA LEU A 30 1.85 24.53 -4.38
C LEU A 30 2.52 23.83 -3.18
N ASN A 31 3.03 22.62 -3.38
CA ASN A 31 3.80 21.91 -2.36
C ASN A 31 5.27 22.36 -2.42
N LEU A 32 5.67 23.26 -1.52
CA LEU A 32 7.03 23.84 -1.46
C LEU A 32 8.02 23.05 -0.60
N ILE A 33 7.60 21.92 -0.03
CA ILE A 33 8.46 21.08 0.80
C ILE A 33 9.24 20.14 -0.12
N SER A 34 10.55 20.36 -0.23
CA SER A 34 11.44 19.64 -1.15
C SER A 34 11.49 18.12 -0.94
N SER A 35 11.27 17.66 0.29
CA SER A 35 11.27 16.24 0.63
C SER A 35 9.94 15.52 0.38
N LYS A 36 8.87 16.25 0.03
CA LYS A 36 7.55 15.67 -0.21
C LYS A 36 7.30 15.50 -1.71
N ASN A 37 6.72 14.37 -2.08
CA ASN A 37 6.37 14.08 -3.47
C ASN A 37 5.04 13.34 -3.56
N PHE A 38 4.44 13.34 -4.76
CA PHE A 38 3.30 12.50 -5.11
C PHE A 38 3.81 11.25 -5.84
N THR A 39 3.40 10.08 -5.37
CA THR A 39 3.76 8.80 -5.97
C THR A 39 2.75 8.41 -7.04
N SER A 40 3.18 7.60 -8.02
CA SER A 40 2.30 7.12 -9.10
C SER A 40 1.31 6.07 -8.59
N LEU A 41 0.15 5.96 -9.25
CA LEU A 41 -0.86 4.94 -8.89
C LEU A 41 -0.29 3.52 -8.95
N ARG A 42 0.60 3.23 -9.90
CA ARG A 42 1.24 1.90 -10.03
C ARG A 42 2.07 1.54 -8.79
N VAL A 43 2.76 2.52 -8.21
CA VAL A 43 3.55 2.33 -6.98
C VAL A 43 2.62 2.09 -5.78
N LEU A 44 1.53 2.84 -5.65
CA LEU A 44 0.54 2.59 -4.59
C LEU A 44 -0.06 1.18 -4.68
N TRP A 45 -0.36 0.69 -5.89
CA TRP A 45 -0.90 -0.66 -6.08
C TRP A 45 0.09 -1.74 -5.65
N ALA A 46 1.35 -1.60 -6.04
CA ALA A 46 2.41 -2.53 -5.65
C ALA A 46 2.63 -2.54 -4.12
N GLN A 47 2.48 -1.39 -3.45
CA GLN A 47 2.66 -1.27 -2.01
C GLN A 47 1.61 -2.07 -1.22
N SER A 48 0.37 -2.13 -1.70
CA SER A 48 -0.72 -2.90 -1.09
C SER A 48 -0.89 -4.30 -1.68
N ALA A 49 0.08 -4.78 -2.47
CA ALA A 49 0.00 -6.10 -3.09
C ALA A 49 0.16 -7.23 -2.05
N CYS A 50 -0.10 -8.45 -2.50
CA CYS A 50 -0.03 -9.67 -1.67
C CYS A 50 1.36 -9.93 -1.04
N LEU A 51 2.37 -9.19 -1.49
CA LEU A 51 3.76 -9.24 -1.04
C LEU A 51 3.95 -8.84 0.43
N ILE A 52 3.10 -7.97 1.00
CA ILE A 52 3.24 -7.51 2.39
C ILE A 52 3.09 -8.65 3.42
N ASN A 53 2.38 -9.71 3.04
CA ASN A 53 2.16 -10.87 3.89
C ASN A 53 3.33 -11.86 3.83
N LYS A 54 4.32 -11.60 2.98
CA LYS A 54 5.43 -12.52 2.76
C LYS A 54 6.64 -12.10 3.58
N PHE A 55 7.06 -13.01 4.45
CA PHE A 55 8.36 -12.93 5.10
C PHE A 55 9.44 -13.51 4.18
N CYS A 56 10.51 -12.75 3.97
CA CYS A 56 11.58 -13.07 3.04
C CYS A 56 12.91 -12.56 3.60
N GLU A 57 13.81 -13.48 3.97
CA GLU A 57 15.13 -13.16 4.51
C GLU A 57 16.24 -13.47 3.50
N GLY A 58 17.28 -12.64 3.52
CA GLY A 58 18.47 -12.78 2.68
C GLY A 58 18.27 -12.23 1.27
N TYR A 59 19.07 -12.76 0.34
CA TYR A 59 19.07 -12.33 -1.06
C TYR A 59 18.46 -13.40 -1.96
N LEU A 60 17.87 -12.98 -3.07
CA LEU A 60 17.43 -13.89 -4.14
C LEU A 60 18.57 -14.83 -4.53
N GLY A 61 18.30 -16.14 -4.45
CA GLY A 61 19.27 -17.19 -4.80
C GLY A 61 20.30 -17.55 -3.72
N LYS A 62 20.29 -16.88 -2.55
CA LYS A 62 21.17 -17.24 -1.42
C LYS A 62 20.45 -17.55 -0.11
N ASN A 63 19.11 -17.43 -0.03
CA ASN A 63 18.22 -18.01 1.00
C ASN A 63 16.72 -17.92 0.57
N ILE A 64 15.84 -18.47 1.44
CA ILE A 64 14.47 -19.06 1.37
C ILE A 64 13.34 -18.29 0.66
N CYS A 65 13.59 -17.21 -0.08
CA CYS A 65 12.57 -16.74 -1.03
C CYS A 65 12.49 -17.75 -2.18
N HIS A 66 11.72 -18.83 -1.99
CA HIS A 66 11.44 -19.82 -3.03
C HIS A 66 11.04 -19.07 -4.30
N HIS A 67 11.62 -19.46 -5.43
CA HIS A 67 11.46 -18.82 -6.73
C HIS A 67 9.99 -18.76 -7.21
N GLU A 68 9.07 -19.41 -6.49
CA GLU A 68 7.63 -19.44 -6.73
C GLU A 68 6.87 -18.24 -6.11
N VAL A 69 7.52 -17.44 -5.25
CA VAL A 69 6.87 -16.34 -4.52
C VAL A 69 6.34 -15.22 -5.42
N LEU A 70 6.94 -15.02 -6.59
CA LEU A 70 6.46 -14.04 -7.58
C LEU A 70 5.39 -14.60 -8.55
N LYS A 71 5.06 -15.89 -8.45
CA LYS A 71 4.09 -16.55 -9.35
C LYS A 71 2.70 -16.73 -8.72
N SER A 72 2.57 -16.50 -7.41
CA SER A 72 1.31 -16.67 -6.67
C SER A 72 0.61 -15.36 -6.30
N CYS A 73 1.24 -14.20 -6.53
CA CYS A 73 0.51 -13.03 -7.00
C CYS A 73 0.64 -13.03 -8.55
#